data_AF-A0A2K6JYT4-F1
#
_entry.id   AF-A0A2K6JYT4-F1
#
_cell.length_a   1.000
_cell.length_b   1.000
_cell.length_c   1.000
_cell.angle_alpha   90.00
_cell.angle_beta   90.00
_cell.angle_gamma   90.00
#
_symmetry.space_group_name_H-M   'P 1'
#
loop_
_entity.id
_entity.type
_entity.pdbx_description
1 polymer ?
#
loop_
_entity_poly.entity_id
_entity_poly.type
_entity_poly.pdbx_seq_one_letter_code
_entity_poly.pdbx_strand_id
1 'polypeptide(L)'
;ACGCALCLLWFILFYDDPKDHPCISINEKEYITSSLVQQVCSSRQSLPIKAMLKSLPVWAIFIGAFAFFWSHIITALYTPLFINSTLHVNIKENGFLSSLPYLFGWICGILVGQLSDFFLTRNILSVIAVRKLFTAAGFLLPAIFAVCLPYLSSSFYGIVIFLILAGATGSFCLGGILINGLDIAPRYFGFIKACSTLSGMLGGLIASTLTGLILRQDPESAWFKTFVLMAAINVTGLIFYLIVAKAEIQDWAKERQHTRL
;
A
#
# COMPACT_ATOMS: atom_id res chain seq x y z
N ALA A 1 -7.10 -27.45 -9.94
CA ALA A 1 -5.84 -28.22 -10.08
C ALA A 1 -4.63 -27.43 -9.59
N CYS A 2 -4.20 -26.35 -10.26
CA CYS A 2 -3.02 -25.57 -9.83
C CYS A 2 -3.11 -25.00 -8.40
N GLY A 3 -4.27 -24.46 -8.00
CA GLY A 3 -4.45 -23.95 -6.63
C GLY A 3 -4.30 -25.03 -5.55
N CYS A 4 -4.81 -26.24 -5.80
CA CYS A 4 -4.66 -27.37 -4.87
C CYS A 4 -3.21 -27.87 -4.80
N ALA A 5 -2.52 -27.92 -5.94
CA ALA A 5 -1.10 -28.27 -5.98
C ALA A 5 -0.24 -27.24 -5.22
N LEU A 6 -0.52 -25.95 -5.38
CA LEU A 6 0.14 -24.87 -4.62
C LEU A 6 -0.14 -24.97 -3.12
N CYS A 7 -1.36 -25.35 -2.73
CA CYS A 7 -1.72 -25.55 -1.32
C CYS A 7 -0.96 -26.73 -0.71
N LEU A 8 -0.84 -27.85 -1.43
CA LEU A 8 -0.03 -29.00 -0.97
C LEU A 8 1.46 -28.63 -0.86
N LEU A 9 1.99 -27.88 -1.83
CA LEU A 9 3.37 -27.36 -1.77
C LEU A 9 3.58 -26.43 -0.57
N TRP A 10 2.59 -25.62 -0.21
CA TRP A 10 2.68 -24.72 0.95
C TRP A 10 2.92 -25.50 2.25
N PHE A 11 2.16 -26.57 2.50
CA PHE A 11 2.32 -27.39 3.70
C PHE A 11 3.68 -28.12 3.78
N ILE A 12 4.32 -28.36 2.65
CA ILE A 12 5.63 -29.05 2.59
C ILE A 12 6.78 -28.04 2.74
N LEU A 13 6.62 -26.82 2.22
CA LEU A 13 7.72 -25.86 2.08
C LEU A 13 7.72 -24.73 3.12
N PHE A 14 6.58 -24.40 3.74
CA PHE A 14 6.47 -23.24 4.63
C PHE A 14 6.40 -23.67 6.10
N TYR A 15 7.27 -23.06 6.92
CA TYR A 15 7.37 -23.26 8.36
C TYR A 15 7.33 -21.89 9.06
N ASP A 16 6.70 -21.81 10.23
CA ASP A 16 6.47 -20.55 10.94
C ASP A 16 7.74 -20.01 11.60
N ASP A 17 8.56 -20.89 12.18
CA ASP A 17 9.81 -20.53 12.83
C ASP A 17 11.02 -21.10 12.07
N PRO A 18 12.12 -20.32 11.91
CA PRO A 18 13.36 -20.81 11.31
C PRO A 18 13.98 -21.98 12.10
N LYS A 19 13.51 -22.21 13.34
CA LYS A 19 13.93 -23.35 14.15
C LYS A 19 13.42 -24.68 13.63
N ASP A 20 12.21 -24.67 13.05
CA ASP A 20 11.48 -25.86 12.63
C ASP A 20 11.70 -26.22 11.16
N HIS A 21 12.35 -25.33 10.41
CA HIS A 21 12.64 -25.54 8.99
C HIS A 21 13.74 -26.61 8.79
N PRO A 22 13.47 -27.74 8.11
CA PRO A 22 14.41 -28.88 8.04
C PRO A 22 15.62 -28.61 7.13
N CYS A 23 15.48 -27.71 6.14
CA CYS A 23 16.51 -27.47 5.12
C CYS A 23 17.30 -26.16 5.32
N ILE A 24 17.16 -25.48 6.47
CA ILE A 24 17.87 -24.21 6.73
C ILE A 24 19.32 -24.46 7.15
N SER A 25 20.25 -23.65 6.64
CA SER A 25 21.65 -23.75 7.07
C SER A 25 21.84 -23.25 8.51
N ILE A 26 22.80 -23.81 9.24
CA ILE A 26 23.08 -23.40 10.64
C ILE A 26 23.46 -21.91 10.68
N ASN A 27 24.31 -21.46 9.75
CA ASN A 27 24.76 -20.06 9.68
C ASN A 27 23.59 -19.10 9.45
N GLU A 28 22.67 -19.43 8.54
CA GLU A 28 21.47 -18.61 8.27
C GLU A 28 20.52 -18.61 9.47
N LYS A 29 20.32 -19.78 10.09
CA LYS A 29 19.50 -19.92 11.30
C LYS A 29 20.03 -19.07 12.44
N GLU A 30 21.34 -19.06 12.68
CA GLU A 30 21.98 -18.21 13.68
C GLU A 30 21.83 -16.72 13.34
N TYR A 31 22.08 -16.32 12.10
CA TYR A 31 21.94 -14.94 11.64
C TYR A 31 20.51 -14.37 11.82
N ILE A 32 19.50 -15.15 11.39
CA ILE A 32 18.09 -14.76 11.54
C ILE A 32 17.72 -14.72 13.02
N THR A 33 18.10 -15.73 13.80
CA THR A 33 17.77 -15.78 15.24
C THR A 33 18.42 -14.63 16.00
N SER A 34 19.69 -14.29 15.72
CA SER A 34 20.36 -13.15 16.35
C SER A 34 19.69 -11.81 16.03
N SER A 35 19.14 -11.67 14.82
CA SER A 35 18.42 -10.48 14.39
C SER A 35 17.02 -10.36 15.04
N LEU A 36 16.39 -11.51 15.35
CA LEU A 36 15.07 -11.60 16.01
C LEU A 36 15.11 -11.42 17.53
N VAL A 37 16.23 -11.71 18.20
CA VAL A 37 16.37 -11.57 19.67
C VAL A 37 16.07 -10.13 20.13
N GLN A 38 16.23 -9.14 19.24
CA GLN A 38 15.89 -7.75 19.53
C GLN A 38 14.39 -7.42 19.39
N GLN A 39 13.58 -8.34 18.85
CA GLN A 39 12.16 -8.15 18.53
C GLN A 39 11.21 -9.07 19.31
N VAL A 40 11.67 -10.21 19.83
CA VAL A 40 10.80 -11.26 20.40
C VAL A 40 11.15 -11.55 21.86
N CYS A 41 10.26 -11.18 22.79
CA CYS A 41 10.24 -11.71 24.15
C CYS A 41 8.91 -12.42 24.43
N SER A 42 9.04 -13.60 25.05
CA SER A 42 8.11 -14.73 25.18
C SER A 42 6.87 -14.51 26.06
N SER A 43 6.56 -13.28 26.45
CA SER A 43 5.40 -12.97 27.28
C SER A 43 4.22 -12.53 26.43
N ARG A 44 3.06 -13.18 26.60
CA ARG A 44 1.76 -12.78 26.05
C ARG A 44 1.31 -11.47 26.69
N GLN A 45 1.97 -10.37 26.35
CA GLN A 45 1.60 -9.04 26.82
C GLN A 45 0.28 -8.62 26.20
N SER A 46 -0.56 -7.97 26.99
CA SER A 46 -1.85 -7.44 26.52
C SER A 46 -1.64 -6.34 25.48
N LEU A 47 -2.51 -6.30 24.48
CA LEU A 47 -2.46 -5.28 23.43
C LEU A 47 -2.68 -3.88 24.03
N PRO A 48 -1.76 -2.92 23.84
CA PRO A 48 -1.87 -1.57 24.40
C PRO A 48 -2.82 -0.67 23.58
N ILE A 49 -4.06 -1.12 23.35
CA ILE A 49 -5.04 -0.48 22.43
C ILE A 49 -5.23 1.02 22.74
N LYS A 50 -5.36 1.37 24.03
CA LYS A 50 -5.54 2.78 24.44
C LYS A 50 -4.36 3.66 24.06
N ALA A 51 -3.13 3.14 24.11
CA ALA A 51 -1.94 3.88 23.72
C ALA A 51 -1.81 3.98 22.20
N MET A 52 -2.15 2.90 21.48
CA MET A 52 -2.17 2.88 20.01
C MET A 52 -3.15 3.90 19.44
N LEU A 53 -4.37 3.99 20.00
CA LEU A 53 -5.38 4.96 19.59
C LEU A 53 -5.00 6.42 19.90
N LYS A 54 -4.09 6.66 20.84
CA LYS A 54 -3.55 7.99 21.13
C LYS A 54 -2.34 8.35 20.27
N SER A 55 -1.79 7.40 19.52
CA SER A 55 -0.54 7.57 18.76
C SER A 55 -0.82 8.19 17.38
N LEU A 56 -0.32 9.40 17.15
CA LEU A 56 -0.48 10.10 15.87
C LEU A 56 0.09 9.32 14.66
N PRO A 57 1.27 8.66 14.74
CA PRO A 57 1.77 7.84 13.63
C PRO A 57 0.84 6.68 13.24
N VAL A 58 0.09 6.11 14.19
CA VAL A 58 -0.89 5.05 13.90
C VAL A 58 -2.04 5.62 13.06
N TRP A 59 -2.55 6.79 13.44
CA TRP A 59 -3.57 7.49 12.64
C TRP A 59 -3.06 7.88 11.26
N ALA A 60 -1.79 8.24 11.12
CA ALA A 60 -1.17 8.51 9.81
C ALA A 60 -1.28 7.31 8.87
N ILE A 61 -1.02 6.11 9.40
CA ILE A 61 -1.14 4.86 8.65
C ILE A 61 -2.60 4.56 8.32
N PHE A 62 -3.55 4.78 9.23
CA PHE A 62 -4.97 4.52 8.98
C PHE A 62 -5.54 5.46 7.91
N ILE A 63 -5.32 6.76 8.05
CA ILE A 63 -5.81 7.77 7.08
C ILE A 63 -5.16 7.56 5.72
N GLY A 64 -3.86 7.27 5.66
CA GLY A 64 -3.24 7.00 4.37
C GLY A 64 -3.60 5.63 3.79
N ALA A 65 -3.90 4.61 4.61
CA ALA A 65 -4.49 3.37 4.11
C ALA A 65 -5.88 3.60 3.50
N PHE A 66 -6.71 4.44 4.14
CA PHE A 66 -7.99 4.89 3.59
C PHE A 66 -7.80 5.53 2.21
N ALA A 67 -6.89 6.51 2.07
CA ALA A 67 -6.63 7.18 0.80
C ALA A 67 -6.05 6.24 -0.27
N PHE A 68 -5.15 5.34 0.12
CA PHE A 68 -4.58 4.34 -0.78
C PHE A 68 -5.65 3.41 -1.34
N PHE A 69 -6.49 2.82 -0.48
CA PHE A 69 -7.55 1.91 -0.92
C PHE A 69 -8.63 2.65 -1.71
N TRP A 70 -8.92 3.91 -1.40
CA TRP A 70 -9.82 4.75 -2.20
C TRP A 70 -9.35 4.80 -3.66
N SER A 71 -8.11 5.19 -3.89
CA SER A 71 -7.51 5.30 -5.22
C SER A 71 -7.37 3.94 -5.90
N HIS A 72 -6.95 2.93 -5.14
CA HIS A 72 -6.77 1.58 -5.65
C HIS A 72 -8.10 0.97 -6.12
N ILE A 73 -9.19 1.15 -5.36
CA ILE A 73 -10.51 0.66 -5.74
C ILE A 73 -11.09 1.42 -6.94
N ILE A 74 -10.92 2.75 -7.01
CA ILE A 74 -11.33 3.52 -8.20
C ILE A 74 -10.64 2.99 -9.44
N THR A 75 -9.31 2.89 -9.37
CA THR A 75 -8.51 2.35 -10.47
C THR A 75 -8.95 0.92 -10.79
N ALA A 76 -9.27 0.11 -9.78
CA ALA A 76 -9.54 -1.29 -10.02
C ALA A 76 -10.90 -1.59 -10.64
N LEU A 77 -11.95 -0.98 -10.10
CA LEU A 77 -13.32 -1.26 -10.55
C LEU A 77 -13.72 -0.42 -11.75
N TYR A 78 -13.20 0.80 -11.86
CA TYR A 78 -13.70 1.78 -12.83
C TYR A 78 -12.79 1.98 -14.04
N THR A 79 -11.56 1.49 -14.05
CA THR A 79 -10.70 1.47 -15.26
C THR A 79 -11.39 0.84 -16.48
N PRO A 80 -11.96 -0.39 -16.40
CA PRO A 80 -12.60 -0.99 -17.57
C PRO A 80 -13.84 -0.21 -18.03
N LEU A 81 -14.54 0.43 -17.08
CA LEU A 81 -15.70 1.26 -17.38
C LEU A 81 -15.28 2.57 -18.06
N PHE A 82 -14.22 3.20 -17.56
CA PHE A 82 -13.62 4.40 -18.14
C PHE A 82 -13.16 4.15 -19.58
N ILE A 83 -12.32 3.12 -19.79
CA ILE A 83 -11.83 2.72 -21.12
C ILE A 83 -13.00 2.47 -22.08
N ASN A 84 -14.00 1.70 -21.67
CA ASN A 84 -15.17 1.43 -22.51
C ASN A 84 -15.98 2.70 -22.82
N SER A 85 -16.17 3.58 -21.83
CA SER A 85 -16.95 4.82 -21.99
C SER A 85 -16.26 5.88 -22.85
N THR A 86 -14.92 5.91 -22.87
CA THR A 86 -14.14 6.95 -23.55
C THR A 86 -13.58 6.47 -24.89
N LEU A 87 -13.10 5.23 -24.97
CA LEU A 87 -12.46 4.69 -26.18
C LEU A 87 -13.41 3.84 -27.03
N HIS A 88 -14.59 3.48 -26.51
CA HIS A 88 -15.60 2.66 -27.21
C HIS A 88 -15.04 1.36 -27.81
N VAL A 89 -14.08 0.74 -27.11
CA VAL A 89 -13.41 -0.50 -27.54
C VAL A 89 -14.24 -1.74 -27.22
N ASN A 90 -14.00 -2.81 -27.98
CA ASN A 90 -14.66 -4.10 -27.72
C ASN A 90 -14.20 -4.71 -26.38
N ILE A 91 -15.03 -5.59 -25.82
CA ILE A 91 -14.79 -6.22 -24.49
C ILE A 91 -13.42 -6.91 -24.41
N LYS A 92 -12.98 -7.59 -25.49
CA LYS A 92 -11.69 -8.28 -25.54
C LYS A 92 -10.51 -7.31 -25.43
N GLU A 93 -10.56 -6.20 -26.16
CA GLU A 93 -9.54 -5.15 -26.12
C GLU A 93 -9.57 -4.41 -24.79
N ASN A 94 -10.77 -4.10 -24.28
CA ASN A 94 -10.94 -3.51 -22.96
C ASN A 94 -10.29 -4.37 -21.86
N GLY A 95 -10.50 -5.69 -21.90
CA GLY A 95 -9.88 -6.62 -20.96
C GLY A 95 -8.35 -6.58 -21.01
N PHE A 96 -7.78 -6.55 -22.23
CA PHE A 96 -6.33 -6.40 -22.41
C PHE A 96 -5.83 -5.06 -21.88
N LEU A 97 -6.41 -3.93 -22.29
CA LEU A 97 -6.01 -2.59 -21.88
C LEU A 97 -6.14 -2.37 -20.37
N SER A 98 -7.22 -2.86 -19.77
CA SER A 98 -7.46 -2.77 -18.32
C SER A 98 -6.47 -3.58 -17.49
N SER A 99 -5.82 -4.59 -18.07
CA SER A 99 -4.79 -5.38 -17.39
C SER A 99 -3.43 -4.69 -17.33
N LEU A 100 -3.14 -3.75 -18.25
CA LEU A 100 -1.83 -3.11 -18.37
C LEU A 100 -1.43 -2.32 -17.12
N PRO A 101 -2.28 -1.47 -16.50
CA PRO A 101 -1.90 -0.74 -15.28
C PRO A 101 -1.46 -1.66 -14.14
N TYR A 102 -2.07 -2.84 -14.02
CA TYR A 102 -1.71 -3.82 -13.00
C TYR A 102 -0.41 -4.54 -13.30
N LEU A 103 -0.19 -4.92 -14.56
CA LEU A 103 1.06 -5.54 -14.98
C LEU A 103 2.24 -4.60 -14.71
N PHE A 104 2.14 -3.35 -15.16
CA PHE A 104 3.17 -2.35 -14.93
C PHE A 104 3.25 -1.91 -13.47
N GLY A 105 2.14 -1.92 -12.72
CA GLY A 105 2.15 -1.74 -11.27
C GLY A 105 2.91 -2.83 -10.54
N TRP A 106 2.72 -4.09 -10.91
CA TRP A 106 3.47 -5.20 -10.33
C TRP A 106 4.98 -5.06 -10.60
N ILE A 107 5.39 -4.76 -11.84
CA ILE A 107 6.78 -4.50 -12.21
C ILE A 107 7.34 -3.33 -11.38
N CYS A 108 6.60 -2.21 -11.33
CA CYS A 108 7.00 -1.02 -10.60
C CYS A 108 7.12 -1.30 -9.09
N GLY A 109 6.23 -2.09 -8.51
CA GLY A 109 6.27 -2.49 -7.10
C GLY A 109 7.54 -3.25 -6.74
N ILE A 110 7.98 -4.17 -7.60
CA ILE A 110 9.27 -4.88 -7.42
C ILE A 110 10.43 -3.88 -7.44
N LEU A 111 10.45 -2.98 -8.44
CA LEU A 111 11.50 -1.96 -8.56
C LEU A 111 11.54 -1.02 -7.35
N VAL A 112 10.37 -0.60 -6.84
CA VAL A 112 10.24 0.23 -5.65
C VAL A 112 10.80 -0.48 -4.42
N GLY A 113 10.55 -1.79 -4.27
CA GLY A 113 11.13 -2.59 -3.19
C GLY A 113 12.66 -2.58 -3.24
N GLN A 114 13.23 -2.92 -4.40
CA GLN A 114 14.68 -2.90 -4.62
C GLN A 114 15.29 -1.51 -4.38
N LEU A 115 14.63 -0.45 -4.85
CA LEU A 115 15.11 0.92 -4.71
C LEU A 115 15.02 1.42 -3.26
N SER A 116 13.95 1.06 -2.54
CA SER A 116 13.82 1.33 -1.10
C SER A 116 14.97 0.68 -0.34
N ASP A 117 15.22 -0.60 -0.58
CA ASP A 117 16.29 -1.34 0.10
C ASP A 117 17.67 -0.80 -0.26
N PHE A 118 17.88 -0.39 -1.52
CA PHE A 118 19.11 0.28 -1.95
C PHE A 118 19.36 1.58 -1.18
N PHE A 119 18.36 2.46 -1.03
CA PHE A 119 18.52 3.70 -0.28
C PHE A 119 18.82 3.47 1.20
N LEU A 120 18.19 2.46 1.80
CA LEU A 120 18.36 2.11 3.21
C LEU A 120 19.73 1.45 3.47
N THR A 121 20.09 0.42 2.69
CA THR A 121 21.35 -0.34 2.89
C THR A 121 22.60 0.50 2.64
N ARG A 122 22.51 1.49 1.75
CA ARG A 122 23.60 2.44 1.48
C ARG A 122 23.59 3.65 2.41
N ASN A 123 22.66 3.73 3.36
CA ASN A 123 22.47 4.86 4.27
C ASN A 123 22.38 6.23 3.54
N ILE A 124 21.79 6.24 2.33
CA ILE A 124 21.65 7.47 1.53
C ILE A 124 20.58 8.36 2.15
N LEU A 125 19.50 7.76 2.65
CA LEU A 125 18.37 8.44 3.27
C LEU A 125 18.00 7.73 4.58
N SER A 126 17.46 8.50 5.54
CA SER A 126 16.88 7.92 6.75
C SER A 126 15.61 7.14 6.44
N VAL A 127 15.25 6.17 7.28
CA VAL A 127 14.05 5.32 7.09
C VAL A 127 12.80 6.18 6.85
N ILE A 128 12.58 7.20 7.70
CA ILE A 128 11.43 8.09 7.56
C ILE A 128 11.47 8.92 6.26
N ALA A 129 12.65 9.36 5.81
CA ALA A 129 12.79 10.10 4.57
C ALA A 129 12.43 9.22 3.37
N VAL A 130 12.90 7.97 3.35
CA VAL A 130 12.51 6.95 2.35
C VAL A 130 11.00 6.75 2.37
N ARG A 131 10.41 6.50 3.55
CA ARG A 131 8.95 6.27 3.65
C ARG A 131 8.15 7.47 3.16
N LYS A 132 8.54 8.69 3.51
CA LYS A 132 7.87 9.93 3.07
C LYS A 132 8.02 10.14 1.56
N LEU A 133 9.21 9.92 1.00
CA LEU A 133 9.48 10.06 -0.43
C LEU A 133 8.59 9.12 -1.26
N PHE A 134 8.60 7.83 -0.93
CA PHE A 134 7.81 6.83 -1.65
C PHE A 134 6.31 7.02 -1.46
N THR A 135 5.85 7.44 -0.27
CA THR A 135 4.44 7.79 -0.05
C THR A 135 4.02 9.04 -0.83
N ALA A 136 4.87 10.06 -0.91
CA ALA A 136 4.61 11.26 -1.70
C ALA A 136 4.52 10.94 -3.19
N ALA A 137 5.48 10.18 -3.73
CA ALA A 137 5.44 9.72 -5.11
C ALA A 137 4.19 8.88 -5.40
N GLY A 138 3.85 7.95 -4.49
CA GLY A 138 2.71 7.04 -4.63
C GLY A 138 1.34 7.68 -4.48
N PHE A 139 1.24 8.89 -3.92
CA PHE A 139 -0.03 9.64 -3.87
C PHE A 139 -0.10 10.74 -4.93
N LEU A 140 0.99 11.46 -5.20
CA LEU A 140 0.99 12.60 -6.12
C LEU A 140 1.02 12.16 -7.59
N LEU A 141 1.90 11.23 -7.96
CA LEU A 141 2.04 10.84 -9.37
C LEU A 141 0.74 10.22 -9.91
N PRO A 142 0.10 9.26 -9.21
CA PRO A 142 -1.19 8.73 -9.68
C PRO A 142 -2.28 9.79 -9.77
N ALA A 143 -2.32 10.71 -8.80
CA ALA A 143 -3.29 11.79 -8.80
C ALA A 143 -3.11 12.73 -9.99
N ILE A 144 -1.87 13.12 -10.30
CA ILE A 144 -1.55 13.98 -11.45
C ILE A 144 -1.95 13.26 -12.75
N PHE A 145 -1.49 12.02 -12.96
CA PHE A 145 -1.80 11.30 -14.19
C PHE A 145 -3.31 11.04 -14.35
N ALA A 146 -4.02 10.71 -13.27
CA ALA A 146 -5.46 10.49 -13.33
C ALA A 146 -6.26 11.76 -13.60
N VAL A 147 -5.90 12.91 -13.00
CA VAL A 147 -6.57 14.19 -13.28
C VAL A 147 -6.31 14.67 -14.70
N CYS A 148 -5.18 14.30 -15.31
CA CYS A 148 -4.90 14.60 -16.71
C CYS A 148 -5.71 13.75 -17.71
N LEU A 149 -6.23 12.57 -17.32
CA LEU A 149 -6.93 11.65 -18.22
C LEU A 149 -8.13 12.28 -18.97
N PRO A 150 -9.06 13.02 -18.32
CA PRO A 150 -10.20 13.63 -19.01
C PRO A 150 -9.79 14.63 -20.10
N TYR A 151 -8.61 15.25 -19.99
CA TYR A 151 -8.10 16.22 -20.97
C TYR A 151 -7.46 15.55 -22.19
N LEU A 152 -7.18 14.25 -22.11
CA LEU A 152 -6.56 13.46 -23.18
C LEU A 152 -7.60 12.73 -24.04
N SER A 153 -8.88 13.10 -23.94
CA SER A 153 -10.03 12.44 -24.58
C SER A 153 -9.87 12.21 -26.10
N SER A 154 -9.09 13.05 -26.79
CA SER A 154 -8.85 12.92 -28.24
C SER A 154 -7.73 11.95 -28.63
N SER A 155 -6.90 11.47 -27.69
CA SER A 155 -5.73 10.64 -27.99
C SER A 155 -5.81 9.26 -27.32
N PHE A 156 -6.04 8.23 -28.13
CA PHE A 156 -6.06 6.84 -27.69
C PHE A 156 -4.77 6.46 -26.93
N TYR A 157 -3.60 6.71 -27.53
CA TYR A 157 -2.32 6.40 -26.92
C TYR A 157 -2.06 7.21 -25.65
N GLY A 158 -2.48 8.49 -25.63
CA GLY A 158 -2.37 9.34 -24.45
C GLY A 158 -3.13 8.77 -23.25
N ILE A 159 -4.38 8.36 -23.46
CA ILE A 159 -5.21 7.73 -22.42
C ILE A 159 -4.56 6.46 -21.88
N VAL A 160 -4.14 5.55 -22.77
CA VAL A 160 -3.53 4.28 -22.36
C VAL A 160 -2.23 4.50 -21.58
N ILE A 161 -1.36 5.40 -22.05
CA ILE A 161 -0.08 5.71 -21.37
C ILE A 161 -0.35 6.31 -19.99
N PHE A 162 -1.24 7.31 -19.88
CA PHE A 162 -1.53 7.95 -18.59
C PHE A 162 -2.23 7.01 -17.62
N LEU A 163 -3.06 6.09 -18.11
CA LEU A 163 -3.71 5.06 -17.30
C LEU A 163 -2.69 4.06 -16.76
N ILE A 164 -1.72 3.64 -17.58
CA ILE A 164 -0.59 2.81 -17.14
C ILE A 164 0.25 3.55 -16.10
N LEU A 165 0.61 4.82 -16.37
CA LEU A 165 1.40 5.63 -15.43
C LEU A 165 0.67 5.84 -14.11
N ALA A 166 -0.64 6.11 -14.13
CA ALA A 166 -1.45 6.28 -12.93
C ALA A 166 -1.47 5.00 -12.07
N GLY A 167 -1.74 3.84 -12.68
CA GLY A 167 -1.74 2.57 -11.96
C GLY A 167 -0.34 2.15 -11.49
N ALA A 168 0.68 2.31 -12.35
CA ALA A 168 2.04 1.90 -12.04
C ALA A 168 2.63 2.70 -10.88
N THR A 169 2.49 4.03 -10.93
CA THR A 169 3.04 4.91 -9.90
C THR A 169 2.33 4.79 -8.54
N GLY A 170 1.13 4.22 -8.49
CA GLY A 170 0.47 3.90 -7.21
C GLY A 170 1.24 2.86 -6.39
N SER A 171 2.07 2.05 -7.05
CA SER A 171 2.89 1.01 -6.41
C SER A 171 4.02 1.56 -5.55
N PHE A 172 4.38 2.85 -5.69
CA PHE A 172 5.36 3.51 -4.83
C PHE A 172 4.93 3.49 -3.35
N CYS A 173 3.62 3.44 -3.07
CA CYS A 173 3.11 3.28 -1.71
C CYS A 173 3.56 1.99 -1.00
N LEU A 174 3.99 0.95 -1.75
CA LEU A 174 4.53 -0.31 -1.19
C LEU A 174 5.83 -0.09 -0.42
N GLY A 175 6.72 0.77 -0.92
CA GLY A 175 7.96 1.17 -0.22
C GLY A 175 7.77 2.27 0.83
N GLY A 176 6.57 2.84 0.90
CA GLY A 176 6.22 3.97 1.76
C GLY A 176 5.30 3.57 2.92
N ILE A 177 4.08 4.08 2.88
CA ILE A 177 3.11 3.96 3.97
C ILE A 177 2.69 2.53 4.30
N LEU A 178 2.67 1.62 3.32
CA LEU A 178 2.13 0.27 3.51
C LEU A 178 3.00 -0.62 4.41
N ILE A 179 4.28 -0.31 4.52
CA ILE A 179 5.26 -0.97 5.37
C ILE A 179 5.61 -0.17 6.64
N ASN A 180 5.29 1.12 6.70
CA ASN A 180 5.61 1.99 7.85
C ASN A 180 5.06 1.48 9.20
N GLY A 181 3.98 0.70 9.19
CA GLY A 181 3.47 0.03 10.40
C GLY A 181 4.49 -0.90 11.06
N LEU A 182 5.34 -1.53 10.26
CA LEU A 182 6.39 -2.43 10.72
C LEU A 182 7.49 -1.62 11.41
N ASP A 183 7.84 -0.45 10.88
CA ASP A 183 8.88 0.43 11.42
C ASP A 183 8.50 0.96 12.83
N ILE A 184 7.21 1.27 13.06
CA ILE A 184 6.76 1.87 14.34
C ILE A 184 6.48 0.85 15.45
N ALA A 185 6.11 -0.38 15.10
CA ALA A 185 5.68 -1.39 16.07
C ALA A 185 5.75 -2.81 15.47
N PRO A 186 6.95 -3.38 15.26
CA PRO A 186 7.14 -4.70 14.65
C PRO A 186 6.31 -5.80 15.34
N ARG A 187 6.32 -5.82 16.68
CA ARG A 187 5.61 -6.82 17.50
C ARG A 187 4.08 -6.77 17.36
N TYR A 188 3.53 -5.59 17.13
CA TYR A 188 2.08 -5.38 16.99
C TYR A 188 1.68 -5.13 15.53
N PHE A 189 2.59 -5.36 14.58
CA PHE A 189 2.41 -5.03 13.18
C PHE A 189 1.19 -5.73 12.59
N GLY A 190 0.98 -7.01 12.89
CA GLY A 190 -0.18 -7.76 12.40
C GLY A 190 -1.52 -7.11 12.79
N PHE A 191 -1.65 -6.66 14.03
CA PHE A 191 -2.86 -5.96 14.50
C PHE A 191 -3.01 -4.58 13.83
N ILE A 192 -1.93 -3.78 13.76
CA ILE A 192 -1.95 -2.48 13.06
C ILE A 192 -2.34 -2.66 11.59
N LYS A 193 -1.79 -3.69 10.94
CA LYS A 193 -2.05 -4.00 9.53
C LYS A 193 -3.50 -4.42 9.30
N ALA A 194 -4.08 -5.20 10.21
CA ALA A 194 -5.49 -5.54 10.17
C ALA A 194 -6.38 -4.28 10.30
N CYS A 195 -6.13 -3.45 11.31
CA CYS A 195 -6.89 -2.20 11.50
C CYS A 195 -6.73 -1.21 10.34
N SER A 196 -5.51 -1.06 9.79
CA SER A 196 -5.29 -0.19 8.64
C SER A 196 -5.97 -0.71 7.37
N THR A 197 -6.02 -2.04 7.20
CA THR A 197 -6.76 -2.66 6.09
C THR A 197 -8.27 -2.46 6.25
N LEU A 198 -8.82 -2.55 7.47
CA LEU A 198 -10.23 -2.22 7.73
C LEU A 198 -10.54 -0.77 7.38
N SER A 199 -9.68 0.17 7.79
CA SER A 199 -9.81 1.58 7.41
C SER A 199 -9.73 1.78 5.90
N GLY A 200 -8.83 1.05 5.24
CA GLY A 200 -8.71 0.99 3.78
C GLY A 200 -9.99 0.50 3.09
N MET A 201 -10.54 -0.62 3.54
CA MET A 201 -11.78 -1.20 2.99
C MET A 201 -12.96 -0.24 3.12
N LEU A 202 -13.07 0.49 4.23
CA LEU A 202 -14.06 1.57 4.39
C LEU A 202 -13.87 2.66 3.34
N GLY A 203 -12.62 3.07 3.08
CA GLY A 203 -12.29 4.01 2.00
C GLY A 203 -12.72 3.49 0.62
N GLY A 204 -12.41 2.23 0.32
CA GLY A 204 -12.81 1.58 -0.94
C GLY A 204 -14.33 1.49 -1.13
N LEU A 205 -15.07 1.19 -0.06
CA LEU A 205 -16.53 1.13 -0.07
C LEU A 205 -17.14 2.50 -0.36
N ILE A 206 -16.66 3.55 0.32
CA ILE A 206 -17.13 4.92 0.11
C ILE A 206 -16.75 5.39 -1.30
N ALA A 207 -15.53 5.12 -1.75
CA ALA A 207 -15.06 5.44 -3.09
C ALA A 207 -15.98 4.86 -4.18
N SER A 208 -16.33 3.58 -4.04
CA SER A 208 -17.22 2.89 -4.98
C SER A 208 -18.62 3.49 -4.97
N THR A 209 -19.16 3.76 -3.79
CA THR A 209 -20.51 4.32 -3.64
C THR A 209 -20.59 5.72 -4.25
N LEU A 210 -19.65 6.61 -3.91
CA LEU A 210 -19.63 7.97 -4.45
C LEU A 210 -19.39 7.99 -5.96
N THR A 211 -18.45 7.18 -6.47
CA THR A 211 -18.18 7.12 -7.90
C THR A 211 -19.42 6.65 -8.67
N GLY A 212 -20.13 5.64 -8.17
CA GLY A 212 -21.39 5.19 -8.78
C GLY A 212 -22.50 6.27 -8.77
N LEU A 213 -22.61 7.04 -7.68
CA LEU A 213 -23.55 8.17 -7.60
C LEU A 213 -23.20 9.30 -8.56
N ILE A 214 -21.92 9.68 -8.62
CA ILE A 214 -21.41 10.71 -9.54
C ILE A 214 -21.72 10.31 -10.99
N LEU A 215 -21.43 9.05 -11.35
CA LEU A 215 -21.66 8.53 -12.70
C LEU A 215 -23.14 8.53 -13.09
N ARG A 216 -24.05 8.32 -12.12
CA ARG A 216 -25.50 8.34 -12.34
C ARG A 216 -26.07 9.75 -12.48
N GLN A 217 -25.58 10.70 -11.68
CA GLN A 217 -26.14 12.05 -11.61
C GLN A 217 -25.63 12.97 -12.72
N ASP A 218 -24.34 12.85 -13.08
CA ASP A 218 -23.69 13.75 -14.02
C ASP A 218 -22.69 12.98 -14.89
N PRO A 219 -23.18 12.22 -15.89
CA PRO A 219 -22.34 11.35 -16.71
C PRO A 219 -21.30 12.13 -17.55
N GLU A 220 -21.58 13.38 -17.92
CA GLU A 220 -20.69 14.19 -18.77
C GLU A 220 -19.42 14.61 -18.02
N SER A 221 -19.54 14.96 -16.74
CA SER A 221 -18.39 15.39 -15.91
C SER A 221 -17.96 14.36 -14.87
N ALA A 222 -18.54 13.16 -14.90
CA ALA A 222 -18.34 12.13 -13.87
C ALA A 222 -16.87 11.76 -13.66
N TRP A 223 -16.13 11.54 -14.74
CA TRP A 223 -14.73 11.11 -14.67
C TRP A 223 -13.82 12.20 -14.10
N PHE A 224 -14.02 13.44 -14.55
CA PHE A 224 -13.30 14.58 -14.00
C PHE A 224 -13.55 14.73 -12.49
N LYS A 225 -14.82 14.73 -12.06
CA LYS A 225 -15.19 14.82 -10.63
C LYS A 225 -14.60 13.68 -9.81
N THR A 226 -14.63 12.45 -10.34
CA THR A 226 -14.10 11.26 -9.67
C THR A 226 -12.59 11.36 -9.47
N PHE A 227 -11.83 11.71 -10.51
CA PHE A 227 -10.37 11.81 -10.41
C PHE A 227 -9.91 13.00 -9.58
N VAL A 228 -10.61 14.13 -9.64
CA VAL A 228 -10.32 15.29 -8.77
C VAL A 228 -10.60 14.97 -7.30
N LEU A 229 -11.70 14.27 -7.00
CA LEU A 229 -11.99 13.82 -5.63
C LEU A 229 -10.93 12.84 -5.12
N MET A 230 -10.52 11.88 -5.96
CA MET A 230 -9.42 10.97 -5.66
C MET A 230 -8.12 11.74 -5.37
N ALA A 231 -7.77 12.72 -6.20
CA ALA A 231 -6.60 13.56 -6.00
C ALA A 231 -6.66 14.35 -4.68
N ALA A 232 -7.81 14.95 -4.37
CA ALA A 232 -8.00 15.69 -3.12
C ALA A 232 -7.77 14.79 -1.90
N ILE A 233 -8.35 13.58 -1.88
CA ILE A 233 -8.19 12.62 -0.78
C ILE A 233 -6.74 12.17 -0.65
N ASN A 234 -6.06 11.88 -1.75
CA ASN A 234 -4.64 11.52 -1.75
C ASN A 234 -3.76 12.65 -1.22
N VAL A 235 -4.00 13.89 -1.64
CA VAL A 235 -3.23 15.06 -1.20
C VAL A 235 -3.47 15.34 0.28
N THR A 236 -4.71 15.31 0.75
CA THR A 236 -5.02 15.50 2.18
C THR A 236 -4.40 14.40 3.04
N GLY A 237 -4.53 13.13 2.61
CA GLY A 237 -3.90 12.00 3.30
C GLY A 237 -2.38 12.09 3.32
N LEU A 238 -1.77 12.53 2.22
CA LEU A 238 -0.33 12.75 2.12
C LEU A 238 0.14 13.87 3.05
N ILE A 239 -0.53 15.03 3.06
CA ILE A 239 -0.16 16.16 3.93
C ILE A 239 -0.18 15.71 5.39
N PHE A 240 -1.25 15.02 5.80
CA PHE A 240 -1.33 14.48 7.16
C PHE A 240 -0.17 13.52 7.45
N TYR A 241 0.10 12.57 6.55
CA TYR A 241 1.21 11.63 6.70
C TYR A 241 2.57 12.33 6.79
N LEU A 242 2.85 13.31 5.94
CA LEU A 242 4.14 14.04 5.94
C LEU A 242 4.39 14.78 7.25
N ILE A 243 3.33 15.27 7.91
CA ILE A 243 3.43 16.00 9.18
C ILE A 243 3.62 15.03 10.36
N VAL A 244 2.80 13.97 10.46
CA VAL A 244 2.72 13.16 11.69
C VAL A 244 3.44 11.81 11.63
N ALA A 245 3.84 11.32 10.45
CA ALA A 245 4.47 10.02 10.33
C ALA A 245 5.84 9.97 11.02
N LYS A 246 6.09 8.83 11.67
CA LYS A 246 7.37 8.44 12.26
C LYS A 246 7.73 7.04 11.76
N ALA A 247 9.03 6.73 11.75
CA ALA A 247 9.58 5.42 11.37
C ALA A 247 10.53 4.88 12.45
N GLU A 248 10.25 5.22 13.71
CA GLU A 248 10.96 4.74 14.89
C GLU A 248 9.98 4.01 15.80
N ILE A 249 10.48 3.01 16.52
CA ILE A 249 9.67 2.21 17.45
C ILE A 249 9.05 3.13 18.51
N GLN A 250 7.73 3.13 18.59
CA GLN A 250 6.99 3.97 19.53
C GLN A 250 7.13 3.47 20.97
N ASP A 251 7.07 4.37 21.96
CA ASP A 251 7.34 4.01 23.36
C ASP A 251 6.38 2.97 23.93
N TRP A 252 5.13 2.95 23.46
CA TRP A 252 4.15 1.93 23.84
C TRP A 252 4.41 0.56 23.19
N ALA A 253 5.25 0.51 22.16
CA ALA A 253 5.67 -0.71 21.46
C ALA A 253 7.03 -1.23 21.93
N LYS A 254 7.82 -0.42 22.64
CA LYS A 254 9.10 -0.83 23.24
C LYS A 254 8.87 -1.81 24.40
N GLU A 255 9.83 -2.71 24.58
CA GLU A 255 9.86 -3.55 25.77
C GLU A 255 10.15 -2.70 27.01
N ARG A 256 9.30 -2.81 28.04
CA ARG A 256 9.66 -2.28 29.36
C ARG A 256 10.76 -3.19 29.92
N GLN A 257 12.00 -2.72 29.90
CA GLN A 257 13.03 -3.31 30.73
C GLN A 257 12.58 -3.15 32.18
N HIS A 258 12.08 -4.23 32.78
CA HIS A 258 11.98 -4.31 34.23
C HIS A 258 13.42 -4.32 34.76
N THR A 259 13.95 -3.15 35.09
CA THR A 259 15.12 -3.03 35.95
C THR A 259 14.75 -3.71 37.26
N ARG A 260 15.17 -4.96 37.43
CA ARG A 260 15.19 -5.62 38.74
C ARG A 260 16.24 -4.87 39.55
N LEU A 261 15.81 -3.86 40.30
CA LEU A 261 16.53 -3.37 41.47
C LEU A 261 16.33 -4.36 42.62
#